data_AF-A0AA36G1C7-F1
#
_entry.id   AF-A0AA36G1C7-F1
#
_cell.length_a   1.000
_cell.length_b   1.000
_cell.length_c   1.000
_cell.angle_alpha   90.00
_cell.angle_beta   90.00
_cell.angle_gamma   90.00
#
_symmetry.space_group_name_H-M   'P 1'
#
loop_
_entity.id
_entity.type
_entity.pdbx_description
1 polymer ?
#
loop_
_entity_poly.entity_id
_entity_poly.type
_entity_poly.pdbx_seq_one_letter_code
_entity_poly.pdbx_strand_id
1 'polypeptide(L)'
;MCQAVLDPKNPSCPTGLTCYLHNKTNGCYGPPPKPCEDADENCANWVKNGFCTDPYYAKSKADYCAKSCGLCYDTCADKSASCKNWKANGFCENALYDSIKKDYCSATCGLC
;
A
#
# COMPACT_ATOMS: atom_id res chain seq x y z
N MET A 1 4.16 6.92 -17.49
CA MET A 1 3.65 6.06 -18.59
C MET A 1 4.77 5.09 -18.92
N CYS A 2 4.54 3.78 -19.12
CA CYS A 2 5.53 2.95 -19.80
C CYS A 2 5.78 3.63 -21.14
N GLN A 3 6.87 4.39 -21.28
CA GLN A 3 7.21 4.90 -22.59
C GLN A 3 7.61 3.67 -23.40
N ALA A 4 6.76 3.32 -24.35
CA ALA A 4 7.11 2.45 -25.45
C ALA A 4 8.20 3.17 -26.26
N VAL A 5 9.43 3.23 -25.74
CA VAL A 5 10.59 3.59 -26.55
C VAL A 5 11.00 2.32 -27.27
N LEU A 6 10.24 2.02 -28.32
CA LEU A 6 10.59 1.25 -29.53
C LEU A 6 11.25 -0.15 -29.44
N ASP A 7 11.48 -0.73 -28.26
CA ASP A 7 12.07 -2.07 -28.13
C ASP A 7 11.16 -3.04 -27.34
N PRO A 8 10.62 -4.10 -27.98
CA PRO A 8 9.81 -5.13 -27.30
C PRO A 8 10.63 -6.01 -26.32
N LYS A 9 11.90 -5.69 -26.07
CA LYS A 9 12.80 -6.43 -25.18
C LYS A 9 13.28 -5.66 -23.95
N ASN A 10 12.92 -4.39 -23.73
CA ASN A 10 13.37 -3.68 -22.53
C ASN A 10 12.48 -2.48 -22.09
N PRO A 11 11.38 -2.72 -21.34
CA PRO A 11 10.65 -1.64 -20.69
C PRO A 11 11.34 -1.29 -19.37
N SER A 12 12.27 -0.34 -19.36
CA SER A 12 12.91 0.12 -18.13
C SER A 12 11.93 0.95 -17.29
N CYS A 13 11.22 0.29 -16.39
CA CYS A 13 10.49 0.96 -15.32
C CYS A 13 11.48 1.46 -14.24
N PRO A 14 11.17 2.56 -13.53
CA PRO A 14 11.94 2.98 -12.36
C PRO A 14 12.16 1.84 -11.36
N THR A 15 13.28 1.87 -10.64
CA THR A 15 13.65 0.82 -9.68
C THR A 15 12.50 0.51 -8.72
N GLY A 16 12.07 -0.75 -8.68
CA GLY A 16 10.96 -1.22 -7.84
C GLY A 16 9.60 -1.33 -8.56
N LEU A 17 9.52 -0.98 -9.84
CA LEU A 17 8.33 -1.15 -10.67
C LEU A 17 8.59 -2.17 -11.78
N THR A 18 7.56 -2.93 -12.14
CA THR A 18 7.61 -3.86 -13.27
C THR A 18 6.56 -3.47 -14.29
N CYS A 19 6.86 -3.75 -15.57
CA CYS A 19 5.90 -3.53 -16.65
C CYS A 19 4.96 -4.74 -16.70
N TYR A 20 3.69 -4.57 -16.34
CA TYR A 20 2.69 -5.63 -16.46
C TYR A 20 1.30 -5.07 -16.79
N LEU A 21 0.38 -5.95 -17.22
CA LEU A 21 -1.00 -5.60 -17.55
C LEU A 21 -1.85 -5.58 -16.27
N HIS A 22 -2.39 -4.42 -15.88
CA HIS A 22 -3.33 -4.29 -14.77
C HIS A 22 -4.63 -3.62 -15.25
N ASN A 23 -5.79 -4.21 -14.96
CA ASN A 23 -7.10 -3.71 -15.39
C ASN A 23 -7.15 -3.28 -16.87
N LYS A 24 -6.64 -4.14 -17.77
CA LYS A 24 -6.57 -3.92 -19.23
C LYS A 24 -5.70 -2.74 -19.68
N THR A 25 -4.86 -2.20 -18.81
CA THR A 25 -3.90 -1.12 -19.14
C THR A 25 -2.47 -1.58 -18.91
N ASN A 26 -1.59 -1.28 -19.85
CA ASN A 26 -0.14 -1.52 -19.71
C ASN A 26 0.50 -0.33 -19.00
N GLY A 27 1.25 -0.60 -17.92
CA GLY A 27 1.88 0.44 -17.11
C GLY A 27 3.00 -0.09 -16.23
N CYS A 28 3.78 0.84 -15.67
CA CYS A 28 4.77 0.53 -14.64
C CYS A 28 4.02 0.48 -13.32
N TYR A 29 3.79 -0.72 -12.83
CA TYR A 29 3.05 -0.94 -11.61
C TYR A 29 3.98 -1.61 -10.59
N GLY A 30 3.82 -1.24 -9.33
CA GLY A 30 4.45 -1.98 -8.24
C GLY A 30 3.72 -3.30 -8.01
N PRO A 31 4.21 -4.19 -7.13
CA PRO A 31 3.41 -5.32 -6.66
C PRO A 31 2.01 -4.85 -6.24
N PRO A 32 0.97 -5.70 -6.38
CA PRO A 32 -0.38 -5.34 -5.96
C PRO A 32 -0.33 -4.79 -4.52
N PRO A 33 -1.02 -3.67 -4.23
CA PRO A 33 -0.98 -3.05 -2.92
C PRO A 33 -1.34 -4.10 -1.88
N LYS A 34 -0.35 -4.47 -1.08
CA LYS A 34 -0.57 -5.30 0.08
C LYS A 34 -1.20 -4.42 1.16
N PRO A 35 -2.12 -4.95 1.97
CA PRO A 35 -2.54 -4.28 3.19
C PRO A 35 -1.29 -3.81 3.93
N CYS A 36 -1.25 -2.56 4.36
CA CYS A 36 -0.05 -2.00 4.96
C CYS A 36 0.06 -2.41 6.43
N GLU A 37 0.24 -3.71 6.63
CA GLU A 37 0.30 -4.36 7.91
C GLU A 37 1.41 -5.44 7.92
N ASP A 38 1.82 -5.81 9.12
CA ASP A 38 2.70 -6.96 9.32
C ASP A 38 1.83 -8.17 9.64
N ALA A 39 2.05 -9.26 8.90
CA ALA A 39 1.36 -10.53 9.11
C ALA A 39 2.05 -11.40 10.17
N ASP A 40 3.28 -11.08 10.56
CA ASP A 40 4.05 -11.80 11.57
C ASP A 40 4.48 -10.88 12.73
N GLU A 41 4.35 -11.37 13.96
CA GLU A 41 4.76 -10.65 15.17
C GLU A 41 6.28 -10.46 15.28
N ASN A 42 7.07 -11.29 14.59
CA ASN A 42 8.52 -11.26 14.60
C ASN A 42 9.12 -10.19 13.70
N CYS A 43 8.30 -9.46 12.93
CA CYS A 43 8.78 -8.46 11.99
C CYS A 43 9.73 -7.45 12.64
N ALA A 44 9.42 -6.96 13.85
CA ALA A 44 10.30 -6.04 14.57
C ALA A 44 11.70 -6.63 14.87
N ASN A 45 11.80 -7.94 15.11
CA ASN A 45 13.06 -8.63 15.34
C ASN A 45 13.80 -8.86 14.01
N TRP A 46 13.10 -9.34 12.99
CA TRP A 46 13.67 -9.60 11.68
C TRP A 46 14.21 -8.34 11.01
N VAL A 47 13.50 -7.21 11.11
CA VAL A 47 13.98 -5.92 10.60
C VAL A 47 15.30 -5.52 11.27
N LYS A 48 15.42 -5.67 12.59
CA LYS A 48 16.67 -5.40 13.32
C LYS A 48 17.83 -6.29 12.86
N ASN A 49 17.53 -7.50 12.41
CA ASN A 49 18.52 -8.45 11.89
C ASN A 49 18.77 -8.33 10.37
N GLY A 50 18.27 -7.29 9.71
CA GLY A 50 18.55 -7.03 8.29
C GLY A 50 17.64 -7.73 7.29
N PHE A 51 16.52 -8.30 7.74
CA PHE A 51 15.55 -9.03 6.89
C PHE A 51 15.05 -8.22 5.69
N CYS A 52 14.83 -6.91 5.86
CA CYS A 52 14.30 -6.07 4.78
C CYS A 52 15.30 -5.85 3.64
N THR A 53 16.60 -5.90 3.95
CA THR A 53 17.69 -5.68 2.98
C THR A 53 18.22 -6.97 2.38
N ASP A 54 17.95 -8.11 3.02
CA ASP A 54 18.44 -9.40 2.55
C ASP A 54 17.72 -9.85 1.25
N PRO A 55 18.48 -10.17 0.19
CA PRO A 55 17.90 -10.63 -1.08
C PRO A 55 17.30 -12.04 -1.01
N TYR A 56 17.76 -12.89 -0.08
CA TYR A 56 17.22 -14.24 0.12
C TYR A 56 15.73 -14.21 0.51
N TYR A 57 15.35 -13.21 1.31
CA TYR A 57 13.98 -13.02 1.79
C TYR A 57 13.14 -12.08 0.90
N ALA A 58 13.53 -11.84 -0.36
CA ALA A 58 12.89 -10.84 -1.22
C ALA A 58 11.37 -10.96 -1.33
N LYS A 59 10.84 -12.19 -1.34
CA LYS A 59 9.40 -12.46 -1.33
C LYS A 59 8.82 -12.37 0.09
N SER A 60 9.47 -13.03 1.04
CA SER A 60 9.02 -13.12 2.44
C SER A 60 8.88 -11.76 3.12
N LYS A 61 9.75 -10.79 2.81
CA LYS A 61 9.67 -9.45 3.40
C LYS A 61 8.41 -8.69 3.03
N ALA A 62 7.92 -8.87 1.80
CA ALA A 62 6.65 -8.30 1.36
C ALA A 62 5.44 -9.17 1.79
N ASP A 63 5.63 -10.46 2.08
CA ASP A 63 4.57 -11.36 2.55
C ASP A 63 4.28 -11.21 4.04
N TYR A 64 5.31 -11.03 4.87
CA TYR A 64 5.18 -11.04 6.32
C TYR A 64 5.33 -9.66 6.96
N CYS A 65 6.22 -8.82 6.43
CA CYS A 65 6.65 -7.60 7.11
C CYS A 65 6.51 -6.37 6.23
N ALA A 66 5.42 -6.29 5.46
CA ALA A 66 5.25 -5.24 4.47
C ALA A 66 5.30 -3.84 5.10
N LYS A 67 4.70 -3.67 6.29
CA LYS A 67 4.72 -2.40 7.05
C LYS A 67 6.09 -2.15 7.66
N SER A 68 6.63 -3.10 8.42
CA SER A 68 7.92 -2.97 9.10
C SER A 68 9.09 -2.77 8.14
N CYS A 69 9.03 -3.32 6.93
CA CYS A 69 10.04 -3.13 5.89
C CYS A 69 9.76 -1.94 4.96
N GLY A 70 8.67 -1.20 5.15
CA GLY A 70 8.31 -0.06 4.29
C GLY A 70 8.04 -0.46 2.83
N LEU A 71 7.54 -1.68 2.61
CA LEU A 71 7.26 -2.25 1.29
C LEU A 71 5.79 -2.15 0.90
N CYS A 72 4.95 -1.63 1.80
CA CYS A 72 3.58 -1.25 1.53
C CYS A 72 3.44 0.27 1.55
N TYR A 73 2.41 0.73 0.87
CA TYR A 73 1.83 2.04 1.07
C TYR A 73 0.41 1.76 1.53
N ASP A 74 -0.04 2.43 2.59
CA ASP A 74 -1.46 2.47 2.85
C ASP A 74 -2.11 3.11 1.64
N THR A 75 -3.00 2.39 0.97
CA THR A 75 -4.01 3.02 0.12
C THR A 75 -5.01 3.68 1.06
N CYS A 76 -4.52 4.65 1.82
CA CYS A 76 -5.35 5.44 2.70
C CYS A 76 -6.17 6.36 1.83
N ALA A 77 -7.34 5.85 1.48
CA ALA A 77 -8.30 6.50 0.63
C ALA A 77 -9.68 6.31 1.23
N ASP A 78 -10.47 7.37 1.17
CA ASP A 78 -11.88 7.27 1.52
C ASP A 78 -12.61 6.42 0.49
N LYS A 79 -13.43 5.48 0.95
CA LYS A 79 -14.35 4.73 0.09
C LYS A 79 -15.60 5.54 -0.24
N SER A 80 -15.89 6.59 0.54
CA SER A 80 -17.05 7.45 0.36
C SER A 80 -16.64 8.87 -0.01
N ALA A 81 -17.25 9.43 -1.06
CA ALA A 81 -17.10 10.84 -1.41
C ALA A 81 -17.71 11.78 -0.35
N SER A 82 -18.58 11.27 0.53
CA SER A 82 -19.26 12.03 1.57
C SER A 82 -18.39 12.30 2.80
N CYS A 83 -17.20 11.69 2.91
CA CYS A 83 -16.37 11.77 4.10
C CYS A 83 -16.04 13.20 4.54
N LYS A 84 -15.77 14.12 3.59
CA LYS A 84 -15.54 15.54 3.90
C LYS A 84 -16.74 16.19 4.59
N ASN A 85 -17.95 15.93 4.09
CA ASN A 85 -19.18 16.45 4.70
C ASN A 85 -19.42 15.81 6.06
N TRP A 86 -19.26 14.49 6.19
CA TRP A 86 -19.45 13.80 7.46
C TRP A 86 -18.47 14.28 8.53
N LYS A 87 -17.19 14.46 8.18
CA LYS A 87 -16.20 15.08 9.07
C LYS A 87 -16.64 16.47 9.55
N ALA A 88 -17.14 17.31 8.66
CA ALA A 88 -17.66 18.63 9.04
C ALA A 88 -18.85 18.56 10.01
N ASN A 89 -19.55 17.43 10.07
CA ASN A 89 -20.66 17.17 11.00
C ASN A 89 -20.24 16.36 12.25
N GLY A 90 -18.93 16.23 12.53
CA GLY A 90 -18.43 15.55 13.73
C GLY A 90 -18.35 14.02 13.62
N PHE A 91 -18.39 13.46 12.41
CA PHE A 91 -18.35 12.02 12.20
C PHE A 91 -17.05 11.36 12.68
N CYS A 92 -15.91 12.04 12.56
CA CYS A 92 -14.61 11.46 12.93
C CYS A 92 -14.43 11.39 14.47
N GLU A 93 -15.05 12.32 15.19
CA GLU A 93 -15.01 12.48 16.64
C GLU A 93 -16.08 11.63 17.35
N ASN A 94 -17.05 11.10 16.62
CA ASN A 94 -18.15 10.32 17.19
C ASN A 94 -17.76 8.84 17.37
N ALA A 95 -17.71 8.39 18.63
CA ALA A 95 -17.35 7.03 19.01
C ALA A 95 -18.35 5.95 18.54
N LEU A 96 -19.60 6.31 18.23
CA LEU A 96 -20.60 5.35 17.73
C LEU A 96 -20.26 4.85 16.32
N TYR A 97 -19.41 5.56 15.59
CA TYR A 97 -19.08 5.25 14.20
C TYR A 97 -17.68 4.67 14.02
N ASP A 98 -17.01 4.21 15.09
CA ASP A 98 -15.59 3.80 15.05
C ASP A 98 -15.22 2.80 13.95
N SER A 99 -16.07 1.80 13.70
CA SER A 99 -15.88 0.85 12.59
C SER A 99 -16.13 1.51 11.23
N ILE A 100 -17.24 2.24 11.10
CA ILE A 100 -17.65 2.90 9.85
C ILE A 100 -16.63 3.96 9.41
N LYS A 101 -16.07 4.74 10.34
CA LYS A 101 -15.08 5.77 10.01
C LYS A 101 -13.78 5.17 9.49
N LYS A 102 -13.35 4.04 10.05
CA LYS A 102 -12.17 3.31 9.57
C LYS A 102 -12.44 2.65 8.21
N ASP A 103 -13.65 2.15 7.99
CA ASP A 103 -13.99 1.47 6.74
C ASP A 103 -14.20 2.42 5.56
N TYR A 104 -14.85 3.56 5.78
CA TYR A 104 -15.28 4.45 4.69
C TYR A 104 -14.48 5.73 4.58
N CYS A 105 -13.95 6.24 5.69
CA CYS A 105 -13.37 7.57 5.78
C CYS A 105 -12.00 7.57 6.47
N SER A 106 -11.22 6.50 6.32
CA SER A 106 -9.93 6.33 6.97
C SER A 106 -8.95 7.46 6.66
N ALA A 107 -8.96 7.99 5.43
CA ALA A 107 -8.10 9.11 5.05
C ALA A 107 -8.61 10.44 5.62
N THR A 108 -9.89 10.76 5.42
CA THR A 108 -10.47 12.01 5.92
C THR A 108 -10.41 12.11 7.45
N CYS A 109 -10.60 11.00 8.16
CA CYS A 109 -10.58 10.95 9.63
C CYS A 109 -9.19 10.67 10.23
N GLY A 110 -8.15 10.44 9.43
CA GLY A 110 -6.79 10.18 9.93
C GLY A 110 -6.69 8.88 10.74
N LEU A 111 -7.33 7.82 10.23
CA LEU A 111 -7.37 6.49 10.85
C LEU A 111 -6.56 5.44 10.08
N CYS A 112 -5.79 5.93 9.11
CA CYS A 112 -4.49 5.42 8.73
C CYS A 112 -3.44 6.34 9.42
#